data_AF-A0A967NY29-F1
#
_entry.id   AF-A0A967NY29-F1
#
_cell.length_a   1.000
_cell.length_b   1.000
_cell.length_c   1.000
_cell.angle_alpha   90.00
_cell.angle_beta   90.00
_cell.angle_gamma   90.00
#
_symmetry.space_group_name_H-M   'P 1'
#
loop_
_entity.id
_entity.type
_entity.pdbx_description
1 polymer ?
#
loop_
_entity_poly.entity_id
_entity_poly.type
_entity_poly.pdbx_seq_one_letter_code
_entity_poly.pdbx_strand_id
1 'polypeptide(L)'
;LEYKTDSGDTVPALATECVGNEDATVWTCNLRQGVTFHDGSTFEANDVIASWAAGIDAASPYHVGNTGGFDYFSYLWDGLM
;
A
#
# COMPACT_ATOMS: atom_id res chain seq x y z
N LEU A 1 -2.04 7.57 -0.52
CA LEU A 1 -2.50 8.85 -1.08
C LEU A 1 -3.78 9.22 -0.36
N GLU A 2 -4.01 10.50 -0.12
CA GLU A 2 -5.30 11.01 0.34
C GLU A 2 -5.97 11.69 -0.86
N TYR A 3 -7.31 11.80 -0.87
CA TYR A 3 -8.02 12.54 -1.91
C TYR A 3 -8.35 13.93 -1.39
N LYS A 4 -8.14 14.96 -2.22
CA LYS A 4 -8.61 16.31 -1.86
C LYS A 4 -10.12 16.30 -1.67
N THR A 5 -10.59 16.98 -0.64
CA THR A 5 -12.02 17.23 -0.46
C THR A 5 -12.59 17.88 -1.73
N ASP A 6 -13.71 17.34 -2.22
CA ASP A 6 -14.43 17.82 -3.40
C ASP A 6 -13.73 17.65 -4.77
N SER A 7 -12.70 16.79 -4.88
CA SER A 7 -12.15 16.41 -6.20
C SER A 7 -11.59 14.98 -6.23
N GLY A 8 -11.33 14.46 -7.43
CA GLY A 8 -10.64 13.18 -7.63
C GLY A 8 -9.11 13.29 -7.57
N ASP A 9 -8.56 14.48 -7.28
CA ASP A 9 -7.13 14.69 -7.18
C ASP A 9 -6.56 13.95 -5.98
N THR A 10 -5.45 13.26 -6.19
CA THR A 10 -4.66 12.66 -5.13
C THR A 10 -3.69 13.67 -4.52
N VAL A 11 -3.49 13.61 -3.20
CA VAL A 11 -2.47 14.34 -2.45
C VAL A 11 -1.59 13.38 -1.64
N PRO A 12 -0.35 13.78 -1.31
CA PRO A 12 0.55 12.97 -0.53
C PRO A 12 0.00 12.64 0.87
N ALA A 13 0.26 11.42 1.34
CA ALA A 13 -0.15 10.96 2.66
C ALA A 13 1.07 10.36 3.40
N LEU A 14 1.11 9.03 3.58
CA LEU A 14 2.28 8.30 4.11
C LEU A 14 3.46 8.29 3.13
N ALA A 15 3.19 8.19 1.83
CA ALA A 15 4.17 8.52 0.79
C ALA A 15 4.08 10.02 0.49
N THR A 16 5.20 10.73 0.59
CA THR A 16 5.29 12.16 0.24
C THR A 16 5.39 12.37 -1.27
N GLU A 17 5.90 11.38 -1.99
CA GLU A 17 6.03 11.34 -3.44
C GLU A 17 6.17 9.89 -3.90
N CYS A 18 5.70 9.57 -5.11
CA CYS A 18 6.00 8.34 -5.82
C CYS A 18 6.33 8.66 -7.28
N VAL A 19 7.47 8.17 -7.77
CA VAL A 19 7.94 8.39 -9.14
C VAL A 19 8.00 7.05 -9.87
N GLY A 20 7.27 6.94 -10.96
CA GLY A 20 7.31 5.80 -11.88
C GLY A 20 8.52 5.88 -12.81
N ASN A 21 9.05 4.73 -13.22
CA ASN A 21 9.95 4.65 -14.37
C ASN A 21 9.18 4.86 -15.70
N GLU A 22 9.91 4.91 -16.82
CA GLU A 22 9.36 5.32 -18.12
C GLU A 22 8.21 4.44 -18.63
N ASP A 23 8.24 3.15 -18.33
CA ASP A 23 7.23 2.15 -18.71
C ASP A 23 6.19 1.90 -17.60
N ALA A 24 6.25 2.65 -16.50
CA ALA A 24 5.34 2.57 -15.35
C ALA A 24 5.27 1.18 -14.67
N THR A 25 6.32 0.37 -14.80
CA THR A 25 6.43 -0.96 -14.19
C THR A 25 7.07 -0.94 -12.80
N VAL A 26 7.83 0.12 -12.49
CA VAL A 26 8.51 0.30 -11.19
C VAL A 26 8.20 1.68 -10.65
N TRP A 27 7.72 1.73 -9.41
CA TRP A 27 7.41 2.96 -8.69
C TRP A 27 8.27 3.07 -7.44
N THR A 28 9.01 4.17 -7.31
CA THR A 28 9.81 4.48 -6.12
C THR A 28 9.10 5.54 -5.29
N CYS A 29 8.75 5.20 -4.05
CA CYS A 29 8.03 6.10 -3.15
C CYS A 29 8.90 6.56 -1.99
N ASN A 30 8.87 7.86 -1.71
CA ASN A 30 9.51 8.46 -0.54
C ASN A 30 8.53 8.46 0.64
N LEU A 31 8.92 7.87 1.77
CA LEU A 31 8.06 7.75 2.96
C LEU A 31 8.22 8.96 3.89
N ARG A 32 7.09 9.40 4.43
CA ARG A 32 7.02 10.47 5.44
C ARG A 32 7.75 10.05 6.71
N GLN A 33 8.68 10.87 7.15
CA GLN A 33 9.49 10.62 8.35
C GLN A 33 8.76 11.05 9.63
N GLY A 34 9.11 10.40 10.75
CA GLY A 34 8.59 10.74 12.08
C GLY A 34 7.13 10.33 12.32
N VAL A 35 6.57 9.45 11.48
CA VAL A 35 5.23 8.89 11.67
C VAL A 35 5.31 7.74 12.68
N THR A 36 4.37 7.73 13.63
CA THR A 36 4.25 6.68 14.65
C THR A 36 2.89 6.03 14.60
N PHE A 37 2.83 4.72 14.82
CA PHE A 37 1.58 4.02 15.08
C PHE A 37 1.01 4.38 16.46
N HIS A 38 -0.23 3.97 16.70
CA HIS A 38 -0.92 4.25 17.97
C HIS A 38 -0.27 3.59 19.19
N ASP A 39 0.54 2.55 19.00
CA ASP A 39 1.30 1.88 20.05
C ASP A 39 2.68 2.53 20.31
N GLY A 40 3.05 3.55 19.53
CA GLY A 40 4.31 4.27 19.63
C GLY A 40 5.46 3.70 18.78
N SER A 41 5.25 2.60 18.05
CA SER A 41 6.23 2.12 17.06
C SER A 41 6.35 3.08 15.87
N THR A 42 7.51 3.08 15.20
CA THR A 42 7.80 3.95 14.05
C THR A 42 7.33 3.32 12.75
N PHE A 43 6.74 4.12 11.87
CA PHE A 43 6.39 3.69 10.52
C PHE A 43 7.61 3.67 9.59
N GLU A 44 7.84 2.55 8.94
CA GLU A 44 8.95 2.29 8.02
C GLU A 44 8.54 1.49 6.77
N ALA A 45 9.48 1.26 5.85
CA ALA A 45 9.20 0.57 4.60
C ALA A 45 8.74 -0.89 4.79
N ASN A 46 9.17 -1.56 5.86
CA ASN A 46 8.74 -2.92 6.17
C ASN A 46 7.23 -2.99 6.46
N ASP A 47 6.63 -1.94 7.01
CA ASP A 47 5.18 -1.90 7.27
C ASP A 47 4.37 -1.82 5.97
N VAL A 48 4.91 -1.13 4.97
CA VAL A 48 4.34 -1.08 3.63
C VAL A 48 4.41 -2.48 3.00
N ILE A 49 5.57 -3.13 3.08
CA ILE A 49 5.76 -4.50 2.56
C ILE A 49 4.79 -5.47 3.24
N ALA A 50 4.68 -5.43 4.57
CA ALA A 50 3.79 -6.30 5.34
C ALA A 50 2.32 -6.11 4.93
N SER A 51 1.89 -4.86 4.74
CA SER A 51 0.53 -4.53 4.30
C SER A 51 0.21 -5.10 2.91
N TRP A 52 1.15 -4.98 1.96
CA TRP A 52 0.99 -5.56 0.62
C TRP A 52 1.00 -7.09 0.66
N ALA A 53 1.97 -7.69 1.34
CA ALA A 53 2.11 -9.14 1.45
C ALA A 53 0.86 -9.81 2.02
N ALA A 54 0.19 -9.20 3.01
CA ALA A 54 -1.07 -9.72 3.55
C ALA A 54 -2.20 -9.81 2.50
N GLY A 55 -2.20 -8.93 1.48
CA GLY A 55 -3.19 -8.94 0.41
C GLY A 55 -2.78 -9.80 -0.79
N ILE A 56 -1.50 -9.76 -1.18
CA ILE A 56 -1.03 -10.22 -2.49
C ILE A 56 -0.27 -11.56 -2.44
N ASP A 57 0.39 -11.87 -1.33
CA ASP A 57 1.19 -13.09 -1.18
C ASP A 57 0.38 -14.18 -0.48
N ALA A 58 -0.09 -15.16 -1.24
CA ALA A 58 -0.86 -16.29 -0.72
C ALA A 58 -0.09 -17.14 0.31
N ALA A 59 1.25 -17.06 0.35
CA ALA A 59 2.09 -17.75 1.33
C ALA A 59 2.31 -16.93 2.61
N SER A 60 1.95 -15.65 2.62
CA SER A 60 2.07 -14.80 3.81
C SER A 60 1.23 -15.37 4.95
N PRO A 61 1.76 -15.48 6.18
CA PRO A 61 0.98 -15.93 7.34
C PRO A 61 -0.17 -14.97 7.69
N TYR A 62 -0.15 -13.76 7.12
CA TYR A 62 -1.19 -12.75 7.29
C TYR A 62 -2.22 -12.73 6.14
N HIS A 63 -2.06 -13.58 5.11
CA HIS A 63 -3.04 -13.77 4.04
C HIS A 63 -4.21 -14.66 4.49
N VAL A 64 -4.91 -14.21 5.54
CA VAL A 64 -6.04 -14.91 6.14
C VAL A 64 -7.36 -14.32 5.67
N GLY A 65 -7.45 -12.98 5.60
CA GLY A 65 -8.67 -12.27 5.24
C GLY A 65 -9.82 -12.49 6.24
N ASN A 66 -10.91 -11.71 6.13
CA ASN A 66 -12.08 -11.91 6.99
C ASN A 66 -12.86 -13.18 6.62
N THR A 67 -12.94 -13.49 5.33
CA THR A 67 -13.67 -14.65 4.77
C THR A 67 -12.76 -15.67 4.10
N GLY A 68 -11.45 -15.42 4.01
CA GLY A 68 -10.49 -16.24 3.26
C GLY A 68 -10.62 -16.17 1.74
N GLY A 69 -11.62 -15.47 1.20
CA GLY A 69 -11.88 -15.45 -0.25
C GLY A 69 -11.01 -14.49 -1.05
N PHE A 70 -10.59 -13.36 -0.46
CA PHE A 70 -9.82 -12.30 -1.13
C PHE A 70 -10.41 -11.80 -2.47
N ASP A 71 -11.67 -12.12 -2.78
CA ASP A 71 -12.32 -11.87 -4.08
C ASP A 71 -12.21 -10.41 -4.54
N TYR A 72 -12.35 -9.46 -3.59
CA TYR A 72 -12.21 -8.03 -3.89
C TYR A 72 -10.76 -7.63 -4.20
N PHE A 73 -9.79 -8.18 -3.48
CA PHE A 73 -8.39 -7.90 -3.72
C PHE A 73 -7.95 -8.48 -5.06
N SER A 74 -8.32 -9.73 -5.34
CA SER A 74 -8.10 -10.38 -6.64
C SER A 74 -8.73 -9.58 -7.79
N TYR A 75 -9.99 -9.14 -7.64
CA TYR A 75 -10.63 -8.29 -8.65
C TYR A 75 -9.83 -7.00 -8.97
N LEU A 76 -9.25 -6.36 -7.95
CA LEU A 76 -8.50 -5.11 -8.11
C LEU A 76 -7.09 -5.32 -8.66
N TRP A 77 -6.43 -6.43 -8.31
CA TRP A 77 -4.98 -6.57 -8.46
C TRP A 77 -4.52 -7.81 -9.25
N ASP A 78 -5.38 -8.77 -9.59
CA ASP A 78 -4.98 -9.96 -10.40
C ASP A 78 -4.48 -9.56 -11.80
N GLY A 79 -4.93 -8.43 -12.35
CA GLY A 79 -4.44 -7.93 -13.64
C GLY A 79 -3.03 -7.31 -13.60
N LEU A 80 -2.42 -7.24 -12.41
CA LEU A 80 -1.06 -6.74 -12.17
C LEU A 80 -0.06 -7.87 -11.84
N MET A 81 -0.53 -9.12 -11.78
CA MET A 81 0.29 -10.34 -11.73
C MET A 81 0.30 -11.07 -13.07
#